data_AF-A0A0D3CF90-F1
#
_entry.id   AF-A0A0D3CF90-F1
#
_cell.length_a   1.000
_cell.length_b   1.000
_cell.length_c   1.000
_cell.angle_alpha   90.00
_cell.angle_beta   90.00
_cell.angle_gamma   90.00
#
_symmetry.space_group_name_H-M   'P 1'
#
loop_
_entity.id
_entity.type
_entity.pdbx_description
1 polymer ?
#
loop_
_entity_poly.entity_id
_entity_poly.type
_entity_poly.pdbx_seq_one_letter_code
_entity_poly.pdbx_strand_id
1 'polypeptide(L)'
;MIPLVFLIFYEVSGGPFGAEGIVNVAGPLLALLGFIIFPFISCIPEALITAEMSTMFPINGGVVVWVSSALGPFWGFQVGRMKWPCGVIDNALYPVLFLDYLKSAIPVLSTGLPRVASILILTLLLTYLNYRGLTIVVSTLAGEVANPKQTLPKALCYSVIFVTLSNFLPLLSGTGAIPLNRELWTDGFLAEVAGTIGGGWLRVWVQVAAATSNMGMFIAEMSSDSFQLLGMAELASGVLLLSGLSFQDIVAAENMPYCGGMVLEFVAFVRMRVKHPAASRPYKIPAGTVGSVLICVPPIVLICLVVVLLTLKVAVVSFVMVMVGLLMKPCLDHMDRKRRVQFSVSCDLPEFQKESQEMEESLLR
;
A
#
# COMPACT_ATOMS: atom_id res chain seq x y z
N MET A 1 19.26 -11.40 -4.42
CA MET A 1 18.33 -10.90 -5.46
C MET A 1 17.02 -11.69 -5.48
N ILE A 2 17.02 -13.01 -5.71
CA ILE A 2 15.78 -13.82 -5.77
C ILE A 2 14.93 -13.71 -4.48
N PRO A 3 15.50 -13.82 -3.25
CA PRO A 3 14.71 -13.65 -2.03
C PRO A 3 14.06 -12.27 -1.93
N LEU A 4 14.76 -11.21 -2.33
CA LEU A 4 14.24 -9.83 -2.32
C LEU A 4 13.07 -9.66 -3.31
N VAL A 5 13.11 -10.28 -4.48
CA VAL A 5 11.99 -10.27 -5.44
C VAL A 5 10.74 -10.88 -4.81
N PHE A 6 10.89 -12.03 -4.15
CA PHE A 6 9.78 -12.69 -3.48
C PHE A 6 9.28 -11.91 -2.26
N LEU A 7 10.17 -11.31 -1.47
CA LEU A 7 9.78 -10.44 -0.36
C LEU A 7 8.94 -9.27 -0.85
N ILE A 8 9.42 -8.51 -1.85
CA ILE A 8 8.66 -7.40 -2.46
C ILE A 8 7.34 -7.90 -3.07
N PHE A 9 7.36 -9.05 -3.74
CA PHE A 9 6.15 -9.63 -4.32
C PHE A 9 5.09 -9.97 -3.26
N TYR A 10 5.49 -10.61 -2.15
CA TYR A 10 4.58 -11.00 -1.08
C TYR A 10 4.14 -9.85 -0.19
N GLU A 11 4.90 -8.76 -0.15
CA GLU A 11 4.51 -7.51 0.50
C GLU A 11 3.45 -6.76 -0.33
N VAL A 12 3.52 -6.83 -1.66
CA VAL A 12 2.66 -6.03 -2.54
C VAL A 12 1.44 -6.79 -3.09
N SER A 13 1.46 -8.13 -3.11
CA SER A 13 0.42 -8.91 -3.81
C SER A 13 0.06 -10.21 -3.10
N GLY A 14 -1.23 -10.35 -2.78
CA GLY A 14 -1.83 -11.59 -2.27
C GLY A 14 -2.34 -12.55 -3.35
N GLY A 15 -2.12 -12.24 -4.63
CA GLY A 15 -2.69 -12.98 -5.77
C GLY A 15 -3.94 -12.30 -6.34
N PRO A 16 -4.71 -12.99 -7.21
CA PRO A 16 -5.83 -12.41 -7.99
C PRO A 16 -7.07 -12.05 -7.14
N PHE A 17 -6.99 -12.23 -5.83
CA PHE A 17 -8.15 -12.17 -4.93
C PHE A 17 -8.59 -10.71 -4.73
N GLY A 18 -9.87 -10.43 -4.93
CA GLY A 18 -10.43 -9.07 -4.92
C GLY A 18 -10.54 -8.44 -6.32
N ALA A 19 -9.97 -9.07 -7.35
CA ALA A 19 -10.10 -8.61 -8.74
C ALA A 19 -11.49 -8.87 -9.34
N GLU A 20 -12.34 -9.66 -8.69
CA GLU A 20 -13.66 -10.05 -9.21
C GLU A 20 -14.57 -8.85 -9.45
N GLY A 21 -14.55 -7.88 -8.54
CA GLY A 21 -15.35 -6.65 -8.66
C GLY A 21 -15.08 -5.87 -9.96
N ILE A 22 -13.84 -5.92 -10.46
CA ILE A 22 -13.45 -5.26 -11.71
C ILE A 22 -14.19 -5.91 -12.89
N VAL A 23 -14.33 -7.25 -12.88
CA VAL A 23 -15.06 -7.98 -13.92
C VAL A 23 -16.56 -7.72 -13.84
N ASN A 24 -17.12 -7.60 -12.64
CA ASN A 24 -18.52 -7.23 -12.45
C ASN A 24 -18.85 -5.87 -13.08
N VAL A 25 -18.04 -4.85 -12.77
CA VAL A 25 -18.31 -3.47 -13.18
C VAL A 25 -17.90 -3.21 -14.63
N ALA A 26 -16.66 -3.54 -15.01
CA ALA A 26 -16.09 -3.19 -16.31
C ALA A 26 -16.26 -4.30 -17.37
N GLY A 27 -16.47 -5.54 -16.93
CA GLY A 27 -16.46 -6.72 -17.78
C GLY A 27 -15.05 -7.31 -18.00
N PRO A 28 -14.95 -8.56 -18.48
CA PRO A 28 -13.69 -9.29 -18.58
C PRO A 28 -12.61 -8.63 -19.42
N LEU A 29 -12.98 -8.09 -20.59
CA LEU A 29 -12.02 -7.51 -21.52
C LEU A 29 -11.32 -6.30 -20.90
N LEU A 30 -12.09 -5.38 -20.31
CA LEU A 30 -11.53 -4.19 -19.67
C LEU A 30 -10.74 -4.56 -18.40
N ALA A 31 -11.18 -5.56 -17.63
CA ALA A 31 -10.43 -6.05 -16.49
C ALA A 31 -9.05 -6.62 -16.92
N LEU A 32 -9.01 -7.49 -17.92
CA LEU A 32 -7.77 -8.08 -18.44
C LEU A 32 -6.83 -7.05 -19.08
N LEU A 33 -7.37 -6.13 -19.88
CA LEU A 33 -6.60 -5.01 -20.43
C LEU A 33 -6.06 -4.12 -19.31
N GLY A 34 -6.85 -3.90 -18.25
CA GLY A 34 -6.43 -3.17 -17.05
C GLY A 34 -5.18 -3.80 -16.43
N PHE A 35 -5.17 -5.11 -16.19
CA PHE A 35 -3.99 -5.79 -15.64
C PHE A 35 -2.76 -5.74 -16.54
N ILE A 36 -2.91 -5.65 -17.86
CA ILE A 36 -1.77 -5.50 -18.77
C ILE A 36 -1.28 -4.06 -18.81
N ILE A 37 -2.17 -3.08 -18.91
CA ILE A 37 -1.83 -1.69 -19.19
C ILE A 37 -1.45 -0.93 -17.92
N PHE A 38 -2.17 -1.17 -16.82
CA PHE A 38 -2.00 -0.44 -15.55
C PHE A 38 -0.57 -0.52 -14.98
N PRO A 39 0.13 -1.67 -14.99
CA PRO A 39 1.51 -1.74 -14.53
C PRO A 39 2.46 -0.80 -15.27
N PHE A 40 2.25 -0.57 -16.58
CA PHE A 40 3.08 0.37 -17.36
C PHE A 40 2.74 1.83 -17.07
N ILE A 41 1.47 2.12 -16.76
CA ILE A 41 1.03 3.48 -16.47
C ILE A 41 1.45 3.92 -15.08
N SER A 42 1.34 3.05 -14.07
CA SER A 42 1.49 3.44 -12.66
C SER A 42 2.63 2.70 -11.96
N CYS A 43 2.63 1.36 -11.99
CA CYS A 43 3.54 0.57 -11.18
C CYS A 43 5.02 0.71 -11.59
N ILE A 44 5.33 0.74 -12.89
CA ILE A 44 6.70 0.91 -13.38
C ILE A 44 7.25 2.30 -13.03
N PRO A 45 6.55 3.41 -13.35
CA PRO A 45 6.99 4.73 -12.91
C PRO A 45 7.24 4.82 -11.40
N GLU A 46 6.30 4.30 -10.59
CA GLU A 46 6.41 4.29 -9.13
C GLU A 46 7.62 3.49 -8.67
N ALA A 47 7.79 2.25 -9.14
CA ALA A 47 8.94 1.41 -8.83
C ALA A 47 10.28 2.08 -9.15
N LEU A 48 10.37 2.77 -10.29
CA LEU A 48 11.59 3.47 -10.71
C LEU A 48 11.90 4.68 -9.82
N ILE A 49 10.87 5.46 -9.46
CA ILE A 49 11.01 6.64 -8.59
C ILE A 49 11.38 6.22 -7.17
N THR A 50 10.67 5.23 -6.63
CA THR A 50 10.95 4.62 -5.34
C THR A 50 12.38 4.07 -5.29
N ALA A 51 12.83 3.34 -6.32
CA ALA A 51 14.21 2.85 -6.38
C ALA A 51 15.25 3.98 -6.32
N GLU A 52 15.01 5.09 -7.02
CA GLU A 52 15.92 6.23 -7.01
C GLU A 52 15.89 6.98 -5.68
N MET A 53 14.71 7.22 -5.11
CA MET A 53 14.56 7.95 -3.85
C MET A 53 15.08 7.12 -2.66
N SER A 54 14.76 5.83 -2.59
CA SER A 54 15.25 4.92 -1.55
C SER A 54 16.77 4.76 -1.57
N THR A 55 17.40 4.77 -2.76
CA THR A 55 18.87 4.70 -2.84
C THR A 55 19.55 6.04 -2.58
N MET A 56 18.82 7.15 -2.73
CA MET A 56 19.28 8.50 -2.42
C MET A 56 19.19 8.82 -0.92
N PHE A 57 18.18 8.28 -0.22
CA PHE A 57 17.97 8.46 1.22
C PHE A 57 18.02 7.10 1.95
N PRO A 58 19.21 6.61 2.34
CA PRO A 58 19.37 5.31 3.00
C PRO A 58 19.01 5.36 4.50
N ILE A 59 17.94 6.08 4.85
CA ILE A 59 17.44 6.22 6.22
C ILE A 59 16.03 5.64 6.32
N ASN A 60 15.72 5.05 7.48
CA ASN A 60 14.46 4.34 7.76
C ASN A 60 13.29 5.32 7.99
N GLY A 61 13.00 6.20 7.02
CA GLY A 61 11.90 7.16 7.10
C GLY A 61 11.08 7.32 5.82
N GLY A 62 11.37 6.49 4.81
CA GLY A 62 10.58 6.33 3.59
C GLY A 62 10.14 7.65 2.94
N VAL A 63 8.90 7.68 2.47
CA VAL A 63 8.35 8.84 1.77
C VAL A 63 8.32 10.13 2.60
N VAL A 64 8.15 10.00 3.92
CA VAL A 64 8.06 11.16 4.82
C VAL A 64 9.36 11.95 4.78
N VAL A 65 10.49 11.25 4.82
CA VAL A 65 11.82 11.86 4.66
C VAL A 65 11.97 12.48 3.28
N TRP A 66 11.61 11.76 2.22
CA TRP A 66 11.76 12.23 0.84
C TRP A 66 11.03 13.55 0.60
N VAL A 67 9.79 13.63 1.05
CA VAL A 67 8.94 14.82 0.94
C VAL A 67 9.42 15.91 1.88
N SER A 68 9.85 15.57 3.11
CA SER A 68 10.42 16.56 4.06
C SER A 68 11.66 17.23 3.50
N SER A 69 12.59 16.46 2.92
CA SER A 69 13.83 16.99 2.34
C SER A 69 13.57 17.82 1.08
N ALA A 70 12.55 17.48 0.27
CA ALA A 70 12.26 18.19 -0.96
C ALA A 70 11.40 19.46 -0.77
N LEU A 71 10.35 19.36 0.04
CA LEU A 71 9.28 20.35 0.18
C LEU A 71 9.23 21.00 1.57
N GLY A 72 9.97 20.46 2.54
CA GLY A 72 10.07 20.96 3.91
C GLY A 72 9.23 20.16 4.92
N PRO A 73 9.46 20.36 6.23
CA PRO A 73 8.85 19.56 7.31
C PRO A 73 7.32 19.61 7.39
N PHE A 74 6.71 20.66 6.85
CA PHE A 74 5.24 20.78 6.77
C PHE A 74 4.65 19.72 5.83
N TRP A 75 5.17 19.64 4.61
CA TRP A 75 4.71 18.70 3.60
C TRP A 75 5.09 17.26 3.93
N GLY A 76 6.23 17.06 4.59
CA GLY A 76 6.60 15.76 5.18
C GLY A 76 5.59 15.23 6.18
N PHE A 77 5.16 16.09 7.11
CA PHE A 77 4.10 15.72 8.05
C PHE A 77 2.77 15.46 7.35
N GLN A 78 2.44 16.28 6.34
CA GLN A 78 1.21 16.11 5.58
C GLN A 78 1.18 14.77 4.84
N VAL A 79 2.28 14.35 4.20
CA VAL A 79 2.34 13.06 3.51
C VAL A 79 2.31 11.88 4.49
N GLY A 80 2.94 12.00 5.66
CA GLY A 80 2.86 10.97 6.71
C GLY A 80 1.43 10.80 7.23
N ARG A 81 0.72 11.91 7.45
CA ARG A 81 -0.71 11.93 7.76
C ARG A 81 -1.58 11.45 6.61
N MET A 82 -1.13 11.67 5.37
CA MET A 82 -1.58 11.10 4.10
C MET A 82 -1.64 9.57 4.15
N LYS A 83 -0.46 8.98 4.35
CA LYS A 83 -0.20 7.55 4.19
C LYS A 83 -0.59 6.71 5.42
N TRP A 84 -0.57 7.27 6.63
CA TRP A 84 -0.96 6.51 7.83
C TRP A 84 -2.40 5.95 7.75
N PRO A 85 -3.42 6.74 7.40
CA PRO A 85 -4.77 6.21 7.16
C PRO A 85 -4.84 5.23 5.98
N CYS A 86 -4.00 5.37 4.94
CA CYS A 86 -3.92 4.36 3.89
C CYS A 86 -3.52 3.02 4.46
N GLY A 87 -2.43 2.94 5.23
CA GLY A 87 -1.99 1.69 5.85
C GLY A 87 -3.08 1.07 6.73
N VAL A 88 -3.83 1.91 7.47
CA VAL A 88 -4.97 1.45 8.28
C VAL A 88 -6.11 0.87 7.42
N ILE A 89 -6.47 1.54 6.33
CA ILE A 89 -7.56 1.14 5.44
C ILE A 89 -7.16 -0.10 4.64
N ASP A 90 -5.95 -0.13 4.09
CA ASP A 90 -5.38 -1.24 3.34
C ASP A 90 -5.30 -2.50 4.20
N ASN A 91 -4.80 -2.38 5.43
CA ASN A 91 -4.74 -3.51 6.35
C ASN A 91 -6.13 -4.05 6.74
N ALA A 92 -7.18 -3.23 6.68
CA ALA A 92 -8.56 -3.68 6.90
C ALA A 92 -9.13 -4.52 5.74
N LEU A 93 -8.55 -4.43 4.54
CA LEU A 93 -8.97 -5.21 3.38
C LEU A 93 -8.75 -6.71 3.61
N TYR A 94 -7.63 -7.09 4.22
CA TYR A 94 -7.21 -8.48 4.25
C TYR A 94 -8.10 -9.40 5.12
N PRO A 95 -8.49 -9.04 6.36
CA PRO A 95 -9.42 -9.85 7.16
C PRO A 95 -10.82 -9.94 6.54
N VAL A 96 -11.27 -8.87 5.89
CA VAL A 96 -12.56 -8.79 5.19
C VAL A 96 -12.55 -9.74 4.00
N LEU A 97 -11.52 -9.65 3.15
CA LEU A 97 -11.36 -10.51 1.98
C LEU A 97 -11.18 -11.99 2.36
N PHE A 98 -10.47 -12.27 3.45
CA PHE A 98 -10.39 -13.63 4.02
C PHE A 98 -11.76 -14.23 4.33
N LEU A 99 -12.64 -13.48 5.00
CA LEU A 99 -13.99 -13.96 5.28
C LEU A 99 -14.84 -14.08 4.02
N ASP A 100 -14.66 -13.19 3.04
CA ASP A 100 -15.39 -13.26 1.78
C ASP A 100 -15.04 -14.49 0.95
N TYR A 101 -13.81 -14.99 1.03
CA TYR A 101 -13.45 -16.27 0.43
C TYR A 101 -13.98 -17.48 1.23
N LEU A 102 -14.05 -17.37 2.55
CA LEU A 102 -14.56 -18.43 3.43
C LEU A 102 -16.08 -18.54 3.49
N LYS A 103 -16.85 -17.51 3.12
CA LYS A 103 -18.33 -17.55 3.15
C LYS A 103 -18.92 -18.67 2.31
N SER A 104 -18.20 -19.07 1.25
CA SER A 104 -18.57 -20.18 0.38
C SER A 104 -18.45 -21.56 1.07
N ALA A 105 -17.65 -21.69 2.13
CA ALA A 105 -17.55 -22.88 2.97
C ALA A 105 -18.37 -22.77 4.26
N ILE A 106 -18.44 -21.57 4.85
CA ILE A 106 -19.15 -21.28 6.10
C ILE A 106 -20.11 -20.09 5.88
N PRO A 107 -21.35 -20.33 5.44
CA PRO A 107 -22.31 -19.27 5.11
C PRO A 107 -22.65 -18.34 6.29
N VAL A 108 -22.47 -18.81 7.53
CA VAL A 108 -22.68 -18.03 8.76
C VAL A 108 -21.77 -16.80 8.86
N LEU A 109 -20.63 -16.81 8.16
CA LEU A 109 -19.66 -15.71 8.13
C LEU A 109 -19.98 -14.63 7.09
N SER A 110 -21.07 -14.80 6.32
CA SER A 110 -21.42 -13.89 5.22
C SER A 110 -21.84 -12.51 5.70
N THR A 111 -22.62 -12.40 6.78
CA THR A 111 -23.23 -11.13 7.23
C THR A 111 -23.47 -11.06 8.74
N GLY A 112 -23.65 -9.84 9.25
CA GLY A 112 -24.11 -9.60 10.62
C GLY A 112 -23.04 -9.73 11.70
N LEU A 113 -23.48 -9.97 12.94
CA LEU A 113 -22.62 -10.08 14.12
C LEU A 113 -21.54 -11.18 14.02
N PRO A 114 -21.81 -12.38 13.45
CA PRO A 114 -20.77 -13.41 13.32
C PRO A 114 -19.59 -12.96 12.46
N ARG A 115 -19.85 -12.25 11.35
CA ARG A 115 -18.79 -11.69 10.49
C ARG A 115 -17.93 -10.71 11.26
N VAL A 116 -18.56 -9.72 11.90
CA VAL A 116 -17.85 -8.69 12.68
C VAL A 116 -17.06 -9.31 13.83
N ALA A 117 -17.64 -10.27 14.56
CA ALA A 117 -16.95 -10.99 15.63
C ALA A 117 -15.77 -11.81 15.12
N SER A 118 -15.89 -12.47 13.98
CA SER A 118 -14.78 -13.21 13.37
C SER A 118 -13.64 -12.30 12.93
N ILE A 119 -13.93 -11.15 12.30
CA ILE A 119 -12.91 -10.14 11.95
C ILE A 119 -12.22 -9.66 13.24
N LEU A 120 -12.99 -9.29 14.26
CA LEU A 120 -12.48 -8.84 15.56
C LEU A 120 -11.52 -9.86 16.18
N ILE A 121 -11.95 -11.12 16.31
CA ILE A 121 -11.15 -12.18 16.93
C ILE A 121 -9.88 -12.42 16.13
N LEU A 122 -9.99 -12.47 14.80
CA LEU A 122 -8.87 -12.72 13.91
C LEU A 122 -7.84 -11.59 13.96
N THR A 123 -8.29 -10.33 13.87
CA THR A 123 -7.43 -9.14 14.00
C THR A 123 -6.73 -9.14 15.35
N LEU A 124 -7.44 -9.31 16.46
CA LEU A 124 -6.84 -9.32 17.81
C LEU A 124 -5.83 -10.46 17.99
N LEU A 125 -6.14 -11.66 17.49
CA LEU A 125 -5.25 -12.81 17.56
C LEU A 125 -3.96 -12.57 16.77
N LEU A 126 -4.08 -12.10 15.53
CA LEU A 126 -2.92 -11.85 14.66
C LEU A 126 -2.09 -10.68 15.15
N THR A 127 -2.70 -9.61 15.66
CA THR A 127 -1.97 -8.51 16.31
C THR A 127 -1.22 -9.01 17.55
N TYR A 128 -1.84 -9.89 18.35
CA TYR A 128 -1.16 -10.50 19.51
C TYR A 128 0.03 -11.37 19.11
N LEU A 129 -0.12 -12.18 18.04
CA LEU A 129 0.96 -13.01 17.52
C LEU A 129 2.11 -12.15 16.97
N ASN A 130 1.80 -11.10 16.21
CA ASN A 130 2.78 -10.13 15.73
C ASN A 130 3.52 -9.46 16.90
N TYR A 131 2.80 -9.03 17.93
CA TYR A 131 3.40 -8.45 19.13
C TYR A 131 4.39 -9.41 19.82
N ARG A 132 4.04 -10.69 19.94
CA ARG A 132 4.92 -11.72 20.54
C ARG A 132 6.11 -12.07 19.65
N GLY A 133 5.97 -11.98 18.33
CA GLY A 133 7.03 -12.24 17.35
C GLY A 133 7.94 -11.05 17.05
N LEU A 134 7.57 -9.84 17.49
CA LEU A 134 8.25 -8.59 17.16
C LEU A 134 9.74 -8.59 17.55
N THR A 135 10.09 -9.22 18.66
CA THR A 135 11.48 -9.36 19.13
C THR A 135 12.37 -10.22 18.22
N ILE A 136 11.79 -10.93 17.25
CA ILE A 136 12.50 -11.82 16.32
C ILE A 136 12.69 -11.19 14.93
N VAL A 137 11.78 -10.28 14.50
CA VAL A 137 11.66 -9.84 13.09
C VAL A 137 12.34 -8.50 12.80
N VAL A 138 12.44 -7.60 13.78
CA VAL A 138 12.95 -6.22 13.56
C VAL A 138 14.45 -6.16 13.20
N SER A 139 15.21 -7.23 13.44
CA SER A 139 16.68 -7.24 13.24
C SER A 139 17.16 -7.81 11.90
N THR A 140 16.30 -8.43 11.08
CA THR A 140 16.77 -9.29 9.97
C THR A 140 16.68 -8.66 8.57
N LEU A 141 15.89 -7.59 8.35
CA LEU A 141 15.68 -7.08 6.99
C LEU A 141 16.65 -5.95 6.57
N ALA A 142 17.12 -5.13 7.51
CA ALA A 142 17.95 -3.96 7.18
C ALA A 142 19.39 -4.32 6.74
N GLY A 143 19.91 -5.48 7.14
CA GLY A 143 21.30 -5.88 6.93
C GLY A 143 21.57 -6.83 5.76
N GLU A 144 20.54 -7.45 5.16
CA GLU A 144 20.75 -8.59 4.25
C GLU A 144 20.82 -8.26 2.76
N VAL A 145 20.55 -7.01 2.36
CA VAL A 145 20.61 -6.63 0.94
C VAL A 145 22.03 -6.24 0.55
N ALA A 146 22.82 -7.20 0.07
CA ALA A 146 24.08 -6.92 -0.58
C ALA A 146 23.86 -6.06 -1.85
N ASN A 147 24.57 -4.93 -1.95
CA ASN A 147 24.53 -3.99 -3.09
C ASN A 147 23.10 -3.48 -3.45
N PRO A 148 22.43 -2.73 -2.56
CA PRO A 148 21.06 -2.25 -2.78
C PRO A 148 20.92 -1.41 -4.06
N LYS A 149 21.99 -0.70 -4.43
CA LYS A 149 22.09 0.15 -5.64
C LYS A 149 21.73 -0.57 -6.95
N GLN A 150 22.11 -1.84 -7.08
CA GLN A 150 21.86 -2.62 -8.31
C GLN A 150 20.77 -3.68 -8.12
N THR A 151 20.62 -4.18 -6.90
CA THR A 151 19.69 -5.28 -6.60
C THR A 151 18.25 -4.78 -6.47
N LEU A 152 18.03 -3.59 -5.87
CA LEU A 152 16.69 -3.08 -5.59
C LEU A 152 15.89 -2.73 -6.87
N PRO A 153 16.44 -2.00 -7.87
CA PRO A 153 15.67 -1.66 -9.07
C PRO A 153 15.30 -2.90 -9.90
N LYS A 154 16.22 -3.87 -9.99
CA LYS A 154 15.97 -5.15 -10.67
C LYS A 154 14.90 -5.94 -9.94
N ALA A 155 14.95 -5.96 -8.60
CA ALA A 155 13.98 -6.69 -7.80
C ALA A 155 12.57 -6.12 -7.99
N LEU A 156 12.40 -4.81 -7.91
CA LEU A 156 11.13 -4.13 -8.16
C LEU A 156 10.56 -4.45 -9.55
N CYS A 157 11.37 -4.37 -10.61
CA CYS A 157 10.91 -4.72 -11.96
C CYS A 157 10.46 -6.19 -12.08
N TYR A 158 11.20 -7.13 -11.50
CA TYR A 158 10.80 -8.54 -11.52
C TYR A 158 9.53 -8.77 -10.71
N SER A 159 9.37 -8.12 -9.56
CA SER A 159 8.17 -8.21 -8.74
C SER A 159 6.94 -7.72 -9.50
N VAL A 160 7.02 -6.59 -10.23
CA VAL A 160 5.91 -6.10 -11.08
C VAL A 160 5.48 -7.13 -12.13
N ILE A 161 6.43 -7.84 -12.76
CA ILE A 161 6.13 -8.91 -13.71
C ILE A 161 5.40 -10.07 -13.01
N PHE A 162 5.89 -10.49 -11.85
CA PHE A 162 5.25 -11.56 -11.07
C PHE A 162 3.84 -11.19 -10.63
N VAL A 163 3.62 -9.96 -10.11
CA VAL A 163 2.29 -9.45 -9.74
C VAL A 163 1.36 -9.44 -10.94
N THR A 164 1.82 -8.94 -12.09
CA THR A 164 1.00 -8.86 -13.30
C THR A 164 0.57 -10.25 -13.76
N LEU A 165 1.51 -11.20 -13.82
CA LEU A 165 1.22 -12.57 -14.26
C LEU A 165 0.35 -13.34 -13.25
N SER A 166 0.62 -13.21 -11.95
CA SER A 166 -0.12 -13.90 -10.90
C SER A 166 -1.58 -13.46 -10.82
N ASN A 167 -1.87 -12.20 -11.17
CA ASN A 167 -3.22 -11.66 -11.21
C ASN A 167 -3.90 -11.92 -12.55
N PHE A 168 -3.18 -11.78 -13.67
CA PHE A 168 -3.73 -11.91 -15.01
C PHE A 168 -4.15 -13.35 -15.34
N LEU A 169 -3.32 -14.35 -15.03
CA LEU A 169 -3.57 -15.73 -15.46
C LEU A 169 -4.83 -16.35 -14.85
N PRO A 170 -5.09 -16.22 -13.53
CA PRO A 170 -6.32 -16.73 -12.92
C PRO A 170 -7.58 -16.00 -13.42
N LEU A 171 -7.47 -14.70 -13.72
CA LEU A 171 -8.60 -13.95 -14.25
C LEU A 171 -8.90 -14.35 -15.70
N LEU A 172 -7.86 -14.59 -16.51
CA LEU A 172 -8.01 -15.08 -17.88
C LEU A 172 -8.64 -16.47 -17.91
N SER A 173 -8.16 -17.39 -17.07
CA SER A 173 -8.72 -18.74 -17.00
C SER A 173 -10.16 -18.70 -16.48
N GLY A 174 -10.44 -17.90 -15.46
CA GLY A 174 -11.76 -17.77 -14.88
C GLY A 174 -12.77 -17.16 -15.86
N THR A 175 -12.42 -16.06 -16.52
CA THR A 175 -13.33 -15.39 -17.47
C THR A 175 -13.48 -16.14 -18.80
N GLY A 176 -12.47 -16.90 -19.21
CA GLY A 176 -12.50 -17.68 -20.45
C GLY A 176 -13.20 -19.04 -20.34
N ALA A 177 -13.27 -19.63 -19.14
CA ALA A 177 -13.80 -20.98 -18.96
C ALA A 177 -15.30 -21.05 -18.66
N ILE A 178 -15.94 -19.95 -18.23
CA ILE A 178 -17.36 -19.92 -17.88
C ILE A 178 -18.11 -18.84 -18.68
N PRO A 179 -19.40 -19.07 -19.02
CA PRO A 179 -20.22 -18.05 -19.64
C PRO A 179 -20.33 -16.82 -18.74
N LEU A 180 -20.17 -15.63 -19.33
CA LEU A 180 -20.12 -14.39 -18.58
C LEU A 180 -21.48 -14.03 -18.00
N ASN A 181 -21.62 -14.15 -16.68
CA ASN A 181 -22.66 -13.48 -15.91
C ASN A 181 -22.02 -12.52 -14.90
N ARG A 182 -22.08 -11.22 -15.20
CA ARG A 182 -21.36 -10.18 -14.44
C ARG A 182 -21.79 -10.12 -12.97
N GLU A 183 -23.06 -10.34 -12.68
CA GLU A 183 -23.62 -10.22 -11.33
C GLU A 183 -23.02 -11.22 -10.34
N LEU A 184 -22.48 -12.35 -10.83
CA LEU A 184 -21.86 -13.36 -9.99
C LEU A 184 -20.44 -13.00 -9.54
N TRP A 185 -19.75 -12.11 -10.27
CA TRP A 185 -18.36 -11.72 -10.04
C TRP A 185 -18.19 -10.81 -8.81
N THR A 186 -18.48 -11.35 -7.64
CA THR A 186 -18.33 -10.69 -6.35
C THR A 186 -17.16 -11.30 -5.56
N ASP A 187 -16.74 -10.65 -4.48
CA ASP A 187 -15.59 -11.07 -3.69
C ASP A 187 -15.73 -12.54 -3.24
N GLY A 188 -14.74 -13.38 -3.53
CA GLY A 188 -14.75 -14.81 -3.24
C GLY A 188 -15.25 -15.69 -4.39
N PHE A 189 -15.77 -15.11 -5.48
CA PHE A 189 -16.29 -15.86 -6.62
C PHE A 189 -15.20 -16.64 -7.37
N LEU A 190 -13.94 -16.21 -7.33
CA LEU A 190 -12.84 -16.97 -7.95
C LEU A 190 -12.72 -18.41 -7.41
N ALA A 191 -13.05 -18.65 -6.14
CA ALA A 191 -13.07 -20.01 -5.58
C ALA A 191 -14.18 -20.89 -6.20
N GLU A 192 -15.33 -20.29 -6.51
CA GLU A 192 -16.44 -21.00 -7.17
C GLU A 192 -16.15 -21.27 -8.64
N VAL A 193 -15.52 -20.32 -9.32
CA VAL A 193 -15.02 -20.49 -10.70
C VAL A 193 -14.01 -21.64 -10.75
N ALA A 194 -13.07 -21.67 -9.81
CA ALA A 194 -12.10 -22.75 -9.67
C ALA A 194 -12.78 -24.11 -9.41
N GLY A 195 -13.83 -24.15 -8.60
CA GLY A 195 -14.66 -25.34 -8.38
C GLY A 195 -15.38 -25.81 -9.64
N THR A 196 -15.84 -24.89 -10.46
CA THR A 196 -16.53 -25.19 -11.73
C THR A 196 -15.56 -25.75 -12.77
N ILE A 197 -14.33 -25.21 -12.82
CA ILE A 197 -13.29 -25.62 -13.78
C ILE A 197 -12.64 -26.94 -13.39
N GLY A 198 -12.21 -27.06 -12.12
CA GLY A 198 -11.36 -28.14 -11.65
C GLY A 198 -12.02 -29.10 -10.66
N GLY A 199 -13.26 -28.84 -10.23
CA GLY A 199 -13.95 -29.62 -9.19
C GLY A 199 -13.63 -29.15 -7.76
N GLY A 200 -14.23 -29.81 -6.78
CA GLY A 200 -14.19 -29.39 -5.37
C GLY A 200 -12.78 -29.30 -4.76
N TRP A 201 -11.82 -30.11 -5.22
CA TRP A 201 -10.45 -30.03 -4.75
C TRP A 201 -9.82 -28.67 -5.10
N LEU A 202 -10.01 -28.19 -6.32
CA LEU A 202 -9.43 -26.92 -6.77
C LEU A 202 -10.10 -25.73 -6.07
N ARG A 203 -11.41 -25.82 -5.80
CA ARG A 203 -12.12 -24.85 -4.95
C ARG A 203 -11.48 -24.72 -3.58
N VAL A 204 -11.28 -25.84 -2.88
CA VAL A 204 -10.66 -25.83 -1.53
C VAL A 204 -9.24 -25.29 -1.59
N TRP A 205 -8.45 -25.66 -2.59
CA TRP A 205 -7.11 -25.11 -2.76
C TRP A 205 -7.11 -23.60 -2.95
N VAL A 206 -7.99 -23.05 -3.79
CA VAL A 206 -8.10 -21.61 -3.99
C VAL A 206 -8.56 -20.90 -2.72
N GLN A 207 -9.49 -21.49 -1.96
CA GLN A 207 -9.91 -20.95 -0.66
C GLN A 207 -8.74 -20.92 0.35
N VAL A 208 -7.98 -22.01 0.47
CA VAL A 208 -6.83 -22.09 1.38
C VAL A 208 -5.71 -21.14 0.93
N ALA A 209 -5.47 -21.01 -0.38
CA ALA A 209 -4.49 -20.08 -0.92
C ALA A 209 -4.88 -18.63 -0.63
N ALA A 210 -6.14 -18.24 -0.88
CA ALA A 210 -6.65 -16.92 -0.55
C ALA A 210 -6.58 -16.64 0.94
N ALA A 211 -6.97 -17.60 1.77
CA ALA A 211 -6.90 -17.49 3.22
C ALA A 211 -5.45 -17.25 3.68
N THR A 212 -4.52 -18.09 3.24
CA THR A 212 -3.11 -18.00 3.65
C THR A 212 -2.46 -16.71 3.16
N SER A 213 -2.76 -16.29 1.93
CA SER A 213 -2.15 -15.09 1.35
C SER A 213 -2.66 -13.80 1.99
N ASN A 214 -3.98 -13.69 2.23
CA ASN A 214 -4.55 -12.51 2.90
C ASN A 214 -4.03 -12.38 4.32
N MET A 215 -3.91 -13.50 5.06
CA MET A 215 -3.33 -13.47 6.41
C MET A 215 -1.84 -13.14 6.39
N GLY A 216 -1.10 -13.65 5.40
CA GLY A 216 0.31 -13.33 5.20
C GLY A 216 0.53 -11.83 5.01
N MET A 217 -0.24 -11.19 4.11
CA MET A 217 -0.14 -9.74 3.88
C MET A 217 -0.55 -8.93 5.11
N PHE A 218 -1.63 -9.30 5.80
CA PHE A 218 -2.03 -8.65 7.06
C PHE A 218 -0.91 -8.65 8.11
N ILE A 219 -0.23 -9.78 8.26
CA ILE A 219 0.89 -9.93 9.22
C ILE A 219 2.11 -9.12 8.75
N ALA A 220 2.43 -9.15 7.45
CA ALA A 220 3.54 -8.43 6.87
C ALA A 220 3.37 -6.91 7.02
N GLU A 221 2.19 -6.37 6.68
CA GLU A 221 1.85 -4.96 6.83
C GLU A 221 1.88 -4.52 8.29
N MET A 222 1.24 -5.28 9.19
CA MET A 222 1.33 -4.99 10.62
C MET A 222 2.78 -4.97 11.12
N SER A 223 3.65 -5.84 10.60
CA SER A 223 5.07 -5.90 10.94
C SER A 223 5.89 -4.74 10.37
N SER A 224 5.58 -4.28 9.15
CA SER A 224 6.26 -3.17 8.48
C SER A 224 5.99 -1.83 9.20
N ASP A 225 4.75 -1.63 9.66
CA ASP A 225 4.32 -0.42 10.37
C ASP A 225 4.67 -0.42 11.87
N SER A 226 5.36 -1.44 12.36
CA SER A 226 5.60 -1.73 13.78
C SER A 226 6.60 -0.83 14.51
N PHE A 227 7.09 0.26 13.93
CA PHE A 227 8.07 1.09 14.65
C PHE A 227 7.54 1.73 15.94
N GLN A 228 6.24 1.68 16.20
CA GLN A 228 5.67 2.08 17.49
C GLN A 228 4.51 1.13 17.80
N LEU A 229 4.46 0.53 18.98
CA LEU A 229 3.31 -0.27 19.47
C LEU A 229 1.96 0.45 19.27
N LEU A 230 2.01 1.78 19.24
CA LEU A 230 0.93 2.68 18.86
C LEU A 230 0.39 2.39 17.44
N GLY A 231 1.28 2.22 16.45
CA GLY A 231 0.91 1.91 15.06
C GLY A 231 0.12 0.62 14.94
N MET A 232 0.54 -0.47 15.61
CA MET A 232 -0.24 -1.72 15.64
C MET A 232 -1.63 -1.54 16.24
N ALA A 233 -1.73 -0.82 17.37
CA ALA A 233 -3.01 -0.58 18.05
C ALA A 233 -3.94 0.29 17.19
N GLU A 234 -3.38 1.29 16.53
CA GLU A 234 -4.07 2.17 15.59
C GLU A 234 -4.59 1.40 14.38
N LEU A 235 -3.75 0.57 13.74
CA LEU A 235 -4.15 -0.31 12.64
C LEU A 235 -5.27 -1.26 13.06
N ALA A 236 -5.10 -1.97 14.18
CA ALA A 236 -6.11 -2.89 14.69
C ALA A 236 -7.43 -2.15 14.94
N SER A 237 -7.40 -0.94 15.54
CA SER A 237 -8.60 -0.15 15.80
C SER A 237 -9.33 0.29 14.53
N GLY A 238 -8.58 0.66 13.48
CA GLY A 238 -9.18 1.05 12.20
C GLY A 238 -9.80 -0.12 11.46
N VAL A 239 -9.20 -1.30 11.53
CA VAL A 239 -9.81 -2.55 11.02
C VAL A 239 -11.17 -2.78 11.69
N LEU A 240 -11.30 -2.52 13.00
CA LEU A 240 -12.59 -2.68 13.70
C LEU A 240 -13.63 -1.69 13.19
N LEU A 241 -13.25 -0.44 12.98
CA LEU A 241 -14.14 0.60 12.47
C LEU A 241 -14.64 0.29 11.04
N LEU A 242 -13.78 -0.32 10.23
CA LEU A 242 -14.07 -0.62 8.83
C LEU A 242 -14.64 -2.03 8.60
N SER A 243 -14.65 -2.90 9.63
CA SER A 243 -15.11 -4.29 9.55
C SER A 243 -16.55 -4.48 9.06
N GLY A 244 -17.39 -3.45 9.19
CA GLY A 244 -18.78 -3.46 8.72
C GLY A 244 -18.97 -3.10 7.24
N LEU A 245 -17.92 -2.65 6.56
CA LEU A 245 -17.94 -2.26 5.16
C LEU A 245 -17.65 -3.44 4.23
N SER A 246 -18.08 -3.33 2.97
CA SER A 246 -17.66 -4.28 1.94
C SER A 246 -16.21 -4.04 1.53
N PHE A 247 -15.54 -5.06 0.98
CA PHE A 247 -14.17 -4.92 0.46
C PHE A 247 -14.06 -3.74 -0.52
N GLN A 248 -15.02 -3.61 -1.44
CA GLN A 248 -15.04 -2.53 -2.43
C GLN A 248 -15.22 -1.13 -1.81
N ASP A 249 -16.02 -1.01 -0.75
CA ASP A 249 -16.20 0.26 -0.04
C ASP A 249 -14.91 0.68 0.68
N ILE A 250 -14.16 -0.30 1.23
CA ILE A 250 -12.88 -0.05 1.88
C ILE A 250 -11.83 0.38 0.85
N VAL A 251 -11.72 -0.32 -0.30
CA VAL A 251 -10.84 0.08 -1.42
C VAL A 251 -11.19 1.50 -1.90
N ALA A 252 -12.49 1.81 -2.01
CA ALA A 252 -12.93 3.14 -2.40
C ALA A 252 -12.54 4.24 -1.39
N ALA A 253 -12.52 3.92 -0.10
CA ALA A 253 -12.07 4.83 0.95
C ALA A 253 -10.56 5.06 0.93
N GLU A 254 -9.78 4.07 0.50
CA GLU A 254 -8.32 4.14 0.40
C GLU A 254 -7.82 5.03 -0.74
N ASN A 255 -8.54 5.00 -1.87
CA ASN A 255 -8.14 5.66 -3.12
C ASN A 255 -7.71 7.12 -2.93
N MET A 256 -8.38 7.87 -2.04
CA MET A 256 -8.08 9.29 -1.88
C MET A 256 -6.78 9.57 -1.11
N PRO A 257 -6.62 9.15 0.16
CA PRO A 257 -5.38 9.40 0.88
C PRO A 257 -4.16 8.87 0.10
N TYR A 258 -4.33 7.79 -0.67
CA TYR A 258 -3.31 7.22 -1.54
C TYR A 258 -2.95 8.19 -2.69
N CYS A 259 -3.95 8.67 -3.44
CA CYS A 259 -3.75 9.66 -4.50
C CYS A 259 -3.03 10.93 -4.01
N GLY A 260 -3.41 11.45 -2.83
CA GLY A 260 -2.76 12.62 -2.24
C GLY A 260 -1.29 12.37 -1.87
N GLY A 261 -1.00 11.21 -1.28
CA GLY A 261 0.36 10.82 -0.93
C GLY A 261 1.26 10.63 -2.16
N MET A 262 0.74 9.97 -3.20
CA MET A 262 1.43 9.72 -4.47
C MET A 262 1.79 11.01 -5.21
N VAL A 263 0.88 11.99 -5.25
CA VAL A 263 1.17 13.28 -5.89
C VAL A 263 2.31 14.01 -5.17
N LEU A 264 2.32 14.03 -3.83
CA LEU A 264 3.39 14.66 -3.06
C LEU A 264 4.74 13.95 -3.28
N GLU A 265 4.73 12.64 -3.40
CA GLU A 265 5.91 11.84 -3.69
C GLU A 265 6.50 12.16 -5.07
N PHE A 266 5.68 12.22 -6.12
CA PHE A 266 6.13 12.61 -7.46
C PHE A 266 6.62 14.06 -7.50
N VAL A 267 5.93 14.99 -6.84
CA VAL A 267 6.38 16.39 -6.75
C VAL A 267 7.72 16.47 -6.02
N ALA A 268 7.90 15.72 -4.93
CA ALA A 268 9.17 15.68 -4.21
C ALA A 268 10.30 15.14 -5.09
N PHE A 269 10.08 14.03 -5.80
CA PHE A 269 11.04 13.46 -6.74
C PHE A 269 11.46 14.45 -7.83
N VAL A 270 10.49 15.07 -8.51
CA VAL A 270 10.73 16.06 -9.56
C VAL A 270 11.51 17.25 -9.01
N ARG A 271 11.12 17.77 -7.83
CA ARG A 271 11.78 18.89 -7.19
C ARG A 271 13.21 18.57 -6.79
N MET A 272 13.48 17.37 -6.27
CA MET A 272 14.84 16.95 -5.95
C MET A 272 15.73 16.87 -7.19
N ARG A 273 15.19 16.43 -8.33
CA ARG A 273 15.94 16.40 -9.59
C ARG A 273 16.23 17.78 -10.18
N VAL A 274 15.32 18.74 -10.01
CA VAL A 274 15.48 20.10 -10.53
C VAL A 274 16.39 20.94 -9.64
N LYS A 275 16.17 20.89 -8.31
CA LYS A 275 16.85 21.76 -7.35
C LYS A 275 18.23 21.22 -6.92
N HIS A 276 18.37 19.90 -6.84
CA HIS A 276 19.60 19.23 -6.42
C HIS A 276 20.10 18.23 -7.50
N PRO A 277 20.52 18.72 -8.68
CA PRO A 277 20.94 17.87 -9.80
C PRO A 277 22.29 17.17 -9.57
N ALA A 278 23.15 17.75 -8.73
CA ALA A 278 24.49 17.24 -8.41
C ALA A 278 24.50 16.24 -7.23
N ALA A 279 23.36 16.05 -6.54
CA ALA A 279 23.25 15.09 -5.45
C ALA A 279 23.66 13.68 -5.89
N SER A 280 24.39 12.97 -5.03
CA SER A 280 24.78 11.58 -5.27
C SER A 280 23.53 10.70 -5.42
N ARG A 281 23.35 10.10 -6.60
CA ARG A 281 22.22 9.21 -6.93
C ARG A 281 22.77 7.85 -7.31
N PRO A 282 22.86 6.91 -6.35
CA PRO A 282 23.44 5.60 -6.61
C PRO A 282 22.69 4.77 -7.66
N TYR A 283 21.36 4.90 -7.70
CA TYR A 283 20.55 4.53 -8.84
C TYR A 283 19.96 5.81 -9.45
N LYS A 284 19.95 5.89 -10.78
CA LYS A 284 19.42 7.05 -11.52
C LYS A 284 18.62 6.54 -12.70
N ILE A 285 17.36 6.95 -12.81
CA ILE A 285 16.52 6.64 -13.96
C ILE A 285 17.22 7.12 -15.24
N PRO A 286 17.42 6.25 -16.25
CA PRO A 286 18.24 6.54 -17.44
C PRO A 286 17.61 7.54 -18.43
N ALA A 287 16.46 8.14 -18.10
CA ALA A 287 15.68 9.02 -18.98
C ALA A 287 16.03 10.53 -18.85
N GLY A 288 17.09 10.90 -18.12
CA GLY A 288 17.42 12.30 -17.84
C GLY A 288 16.34 13.03 -17.03
N THR A 289 16.46 14.34 -16.80
CA THR A 289 15.48 15.09 -15.99
C THR A 289 14.13 15.21 -16.69
N VAL A 290 14.12 15.51 -17.99
CA VAL A 290 12.88 15.64 -18.77
C VAL A 290 12.14 14.32 -18.87
N GLY A 291 12.81 13.22 -19.18
CA GLY A 291 12.17 11.90 -19.23
C GLY A 291 11.67 11.43 -17.86
N SER A 292 12.36 11.77 -16.78
CA SER A 292 11.87 11.53 -15.41
C SER A 292 10.66 12.39 -15.01
N VAL A 293 10.47 13.57 -15.60
CA VAL A 293 9.20 14.31 -15.41
C VAL A 293 8.10 13.66 -16.25
N LEU A 294 8.39 13.31 -17.50
CA LEU A 294 7.42 12.67 -18.40
C LEU A 294 6.93 11.33 -17.87
N ILE A 295 7.78 10.54 -17.19
CA ILE A 295 7.36 9.26 -16.60
C ILE A 295 6.33 9.43 -15.48
N CYS A 296 6.30 10.60 -14.82
CA CYS A 296 5.32 10.91 -13.77
C CYS A 296 3.96 11.34 -14.35
N VAL A 297 3.89 11.74 -15.63
CA VAL A 297 2.67 12.29 -16.23
C VAL A 297 1.54 11.25 -16.31
N PRO A 298 1.75 10.02 -16.84
CA PRO A 298 0.68 9.02 -16.91
C PRO A 298 0.06 8.65 -15.56
N PRO A 299 0.84 8.38 -14.48
CA PRO A 299 0.28 8.17 -13.14
C PRO A 299 -0.55 9.36 -12.64
N ILE A 300 -0.06 10.60 -12.83
CA ILE A 300 -0.76 11.82 -12.37
C ILE A 300 -2.08 11.99 -13.13
N VAL A 301 -2.09 11.77 -14.45
CA VAL A 301 -3.31 11.83 -15.26
C VAL A 301 -4.32 10.78 -14.79
N LEU A 302 -3.85 9.57 -14.49
CA LEU A 302 -4.71 8.51 -13.96
C LEU A 302 -5.28 8.88 -12.58
N ILE A 303 -4.47 9.42 -11.68
CA ILE A 303 -4.91 9.93 -10.38
C ILE A 303 -5.97 11.03 -10.55
N CYS A 304 -5.73 12.00 -11.44
CA CYS A 304 -6.72 13.04 -11.73
C CYS A 304 -8.03 12.46 -12.28
N LEU A 305 -7.96 11.47 -13.16
CA LEU A 305 -9.14 10.78 -13.68
C LEU A 305 -9.91 10.07 -12.57
N VAL A 306 -9.21 9.33 -11.70
CA VAL A 306 -9.81 8.66 -10.53
C VAL A 306 -10.52 9.69 -9.66
N VAL A 307 -9.85 10.80 -9.32
CA VAL A 307 -10.43 11.87 -8.48
C VAL A 307 -11.68 12.50 -9.10
N VAL A 308 -11.71 12.67 -10.42
CA VAL A 308 -12.87 13.23 -11.14
C VAL A 308 -14.05 12.26 -11.16
N LEU A 309 -13.77 10.95 -11.22
CA LEU A 309 -14.79 9.90 -11.26
C LEU A 309 -15.30 9.49 -9.87
N LEU A 310 -14.66 9.95 -8.79
CA LEU A 310 -15.10 9.68 -7.42
C LEU A 310 -16.50 10.22 -7.16
N THR A 311 -17.29 9.47 -6.39
CA THR A 311 -18.60 9.95 -5.95
C THR A 311 -18.44 11.20 -5.07
N LEU A 312 -19.42 12.11 -5.13
CA LEU A 312 -19.41 13.33 -4.30
C LEU A 312 -19.24 13.02 -2.80
N LYS A 313 -19.76 11.88 -2.33
CA LYS A 313 -19.59 11.43 -0.95
C LYS A 313 -18.12 11.20 -0.60
N VAL A 314 -17.38 10.48 -1.45
CA VAL A 314 -15.95 10.23 -1.24
C VAL A 314 -15.15 11.52 -1.38
N ALA A 315 -15.49 12.40 -2.33
CA ALA A 315 -14.82 13.70 -2.49
C ALA A 315 -14.98 14.62 -1.26
N VAL A 316 -16.14 14.60 -0.59
CA VAL A 316 -16.37 15.39 0.64
C VAL A 316 -15.55 14.84 1.82
N VAL A 317 -15.56 13.52 2.05
CA VAL A 317 -14.75 12.87 3.10
C VAL A 317 -13.26 13.19 2.90
N SER A 318 -12.82 13.10 1.65
CA SER A 318 -11.47 13.44 1.21
C SER A 318 -11.06 14.87 1.56
N PHE A 319 -11.91 15.84 1.24
CA PHE A 319 -11.65 17.24 1.53
C PHE A 319 -11.55 17.48 3.05
N VAL A 320 -12.44 16.88 3.84
CA VAL A 320 -12.41 16.97 5.31
C VAL A 320 -11.11 16.41 5.87
N MET A 321 -10.67 15.25 5.39
CA MET A 321 -9.43 14.61 5.84
C MET A 321 -8.18 15.46 5.55
N VAL A 322 -8.10 16.05 4.35
CA VAL A 322 -7.04 17.00 3.99
C VAL A 322 -7.09 18.24 4.87
N MET A 323 -8.27 18.83 5.08
CA MET A 323 -8.45 20.02 5.93
C MET A 323 -8.04 19.74 7.39
N VAL A 324 -8.40 18.59 7.94
CA VAL A 324 -7.97 18.18 9.29
C VAL A 324 -6.45 18.08 9.34
N GLY A 325 -5.79 17.51 8.33
CA GLY A 325 -4.33 17.46 8.25
C GLY A 325 -3.67 18.85 8.21
N LEU A 326 -4.20 19.75 7.36
CA LEU A 326 -3.70 21.12 7.22
C LEU A 326 -3.87 21.95 8.50
N LEU A 327 -4.93 21.71 9.28
CA LEU A 327 -5.18 22.40 10.54
C LEU A 327 -4.39 21.79 11.71
N MET A 328 -4.11 20.49 11.69
CA MET A 328 -3.51 19.81 12.82
C MET A 328 -2.06 20.27 13.09
N LYS A 329 -1.24 20.42 12.05
CA LYS A 329 0.15 20.89 12.21
C LYS A 329 0.26 22.29 12.84
N PRO A 330 -0.40 23.34 12.33
CA PRO A 330 -0.36 24.66 12.95
C PRO A 330 -0.98 24.67 14.35
N CYS A 331 -2.00 23.84 14.63
CA CYS A 331 -2.52 23.69 15.99
C CYS A 331 -1.50 23.05 16.94
N LEU A 332 -0.78 22.01 16.51
CA LEU A 332 0.28 21.37 17.29
C LEU A 332 1.45 22.34 17.54
N ASP A 333 1.90 23.05 16.50
CA ASP A 333 2.96 24.06 16.63
C ASP A 333 2.55 25.21 17.56
N HIS A 334 1.27 25.60 17.54
CA HIS A 334 0.72 26.60 18.47
C HIS A 334 0.60 26.10 19.91
N MET A 335 0.28 24.81 20.10
CA MET A 335 0.21 24.17 21.41
C MET A 335 1.60 23.94 22.01
N ASP A 336 2.59 23.60 21.18
CA ASP A 336 4.00 23.48 21.54
C ASP A 336 4.59 24.85 21.93
N ARG A 337 4.35 25.89 21.12
CA ARG A 337 4.73 27.27 21.44
C ARG A 337 4.14 27.77 22.75
N LYS A 338 2.94 27.27 23.14
CA LYS A 338 2.29 27.59 24.41
C LYS A 338 2.66 26.64 25.55
N ARG A 339 3.59 25.69 25.36
CA ARG A 339 4.00 24.64 26.31
C ARG A 339 2.83 23.90 26.96
N ARG A 340 1.70 23.76 26.24
CA ARG A 340 0.50 23.08 26.78
C ARG A 340 0.59 21.57 26.69
N VAL A 341 1.53 21.05 25.90
CA VAL A 341 1.78 19.62 25.74
C VAL A 341 3.29 19.43 25.59
N GLN A 342 3.87 18.49 26.34
CA GLN A 342 5.24 18.03 26.12
C GLN A 342 5.17 16.86 25.16
N PHE A 343 5.67 17.03 23.94
CA PHE A 343 5.87 15.89 23.04
C PHE A 343 6.96 15.02 23.66
N SER A 344 6.61 13.78 23.99
CA SER A 344 7.60 12.81 24.45
C SER A 344 8.44 12.42 23.23
N VAL A 345 9.58 13.08 23.07
CA VAL A 345 10.62 12.63 22.14
C VAL A 345 11.22 11.40 22.81
N SER A 346 10.97 10.21 22.26
CA SER A 346 11.64 9.01 22.74
C SER A 346 13.15 9.26 22.64
N CYS A 347 13.88 9.08 23.75
CA CYS A 347 15.31 9.39 23.84
C CYS A 347 16.17 8.61 22.84
N ASP A 348 15.61 7.60 22.18
CA ASP A 348 16.25 6.75 21.16
C ASP A 348 16.07 7.28 19.71
N LEU A 349 15.33 8.38 19.48
CA LEU A 349 15.09 8.98 18.15
C LEU A 349 15.86 10.28 17.78
N PRO A 350 16.80 10.85 18.57
CA PRO A 350 17.51 12.08 18.16
C PRO A 350 18.45 11.89 16.96
N GLU A 351 18.77 10.65 16.58
CA GLU A 351 19.61 10.34 15.41
C GLU A 351 18.94 10.73 14.10
N PHE A 352 17.63 10.52 13.91
CA PHE A 352 16.94 10.80 12.64
C PHE A 352 16.94 12.27 12.24
N GLN A 353 16.73 13.16 13.22
CA GLN A 353 16.65 14.59 12.94
C GLN A 353 18.03 15.15 12.62
N LYS A 354 19.05 14.66 13.31
CA LYS A 354 20.46 14.99 13.10
C LYS A 354 20.99 14.43 11.79
N GLU A 355 20.71 13.16 11.46
CA GLU A 355 21.05 12.54 10.17
C GLU A 355 20.33 13.22 9.00
N SER A 356 19.06 13.62 9.16
CA SER A 356 18.36 14.37 8.11
C SER A 356 18.97 15.75 7.87
N GLN A 357 19.41 16.44 8.93
CA GLN A 357 20.05 17.76 8.85
C GLN A 357 21.49 17.67 8.30
N GLU A 358 22.28 16.70 8.77
CA GLU A 358 23.64 16.44 8.26
C GLU A 358 23.60 15.98 6.79
N MET A 359 22.57 15.22 6.41
CA MET A 359 22.37 14.82 5.02
C MET A 359 21.88 15.97 4.15
N GLU A 360 20.96 16.82 4.64
CA GLU A 360 20.58 18.06 3.96
C GLU A 360 21.80 18.97 3.73
N GLU A 361 22.69 19.09 4.73
CA GLU A 361 23.96 19.79 4.58
C GLU A 361 24.92 19.11 3.58
N SER A 362 24.97 17.77 3.53
CA SER A 362 25.80 17.04 2.56
C SER A 362 25.25 17.05 1.14
N LEU A 363 23.92 17.21 0.96
CA LEU A 363 23.27 17.39 -0.34
C LEU A 363 23.42 18.83 -0.86
N LEU A 364 23.75 19.77 0.03
CA LEU A 364 24.01 21.19 -0.27
C LEU A 364 25.50 21.50 -0.52
N ARG A 365 26.42 20.60 -0.13
CA ARG A 365 27.85 20.66 -0.46
C ARG A 365 28.14 19.86 -1.73
#